data_AF-A0A9J6BHZ6-F1
#
_entry.id   AF-A0A9J6BHZ6-F1
#
_cell.length_a   1.000
_cell.length_b   1.000
_cell.length_c   1.000
_cell.angle_alpha   90.00
_cell.angle_beta   90.00
_cell.angle_gamma   90.00
#
_symmetry.space_group_name_H-M   'P 1'
#
loop_
_entity.id
_entity.type
_entity.pdbx_description
1 polymer ?
#
loop_
_entity_poly.entity_id
_entity_poly.type
_entity_poly.pdbx_seq_one_letter_code
_entity_poly.pdbx_strand_id
1 'polypeptide(L)'
;MSILISIRPLIFISKLAGLSLFTINSKTCQAAVTRLDLFAIFVTIFMHLFFNFVYWRSVLGPDIDDITNEILEVSTPLLLYVDYLINAFAIFWFFLKRRKIVELILRFAEIDENLAMEFGIKFNYKRQRNKIAVLLLATMMVATLININDFITSAGIKINSLEFYNFDIIFFLWNSLCQIIQFCCFVVGMRAIRQRFKLVGHCVNDRLNAIKILNKIHLKIAKIVQDFNEIFTPIMFMHFADIFCWLCFLIFDIVTYPWKNFFETLAMNIPHSVYMISFIIATIKTAESVKSEAKKCVAKLHDVSGEVKDKNEIFQFLIQLITMPVKFTCGLIDFDWKMLFKFISASFMYFIILMQINKSFIEK
;
A
#
# COMPACT_ATOMS: atom_id res chain seq x y z
N MET A 1 4.81 20.98 -11.52
CA MET A 1 4.39 20.16 -12.67
C MET A 1 3.49 19.03 -12.16
N SER A 2 2.30 18.85 -12.73
CA SER A 2 1.32 17.90 -12.18
C SER A 2 1.77 16.46 -12.44
N ILE A 3 1.83 15.60 -11.42
CA ILE A 3 2.07 14.14 -11.52
C ILE A 3 1.20 13.50 -12.63
N LEU A 4 0.02 14.06 -12.88
CA LEU A 4 -0.92 13.67 -13.92
C LEU A 4 -0.41 13.91 -15.35
N ILE A 5 0.50 14.86 -15.56
CA ILE A 5 1.17 15.11 -16.85
C ILE A 5 2.22 14.03 -17.09
N SER A 6 3.00 13.67 -16.06
CA SER A 6 4.02 12.63 -16.12
C SER A 6 3.44 11.23 -16.37
N ILE A 7 2.23 10.96 -15.87
CA ILE A 7 1.56 9.66 -16.03
C ILE A 7 0.64 9.63 -17.28
N ARG A 8 0.47 10.74 -17.99
CA ARG A 8 -0.41 10.84 -19.16
C ARG A 8 0.04 9.96 -20.34
N PRO A 9 1.33 9.92 -20.72
CA PRO A 9 1.83 9.01 -21.76
C PRO A 9 1.58 7.56 -21.37
N LEU A 10 1.74 7.26 -20.08
CA LEU A 10 1.56 5.93 -19.50
C LEU A 10 0.09 5.47 -19.51
N ILE A 11 -0.86 6.36 -19.24
CA ILE A 11 -2.30 6.10 -19.41
C ILE A 11 -2.67 5.90 -20.90
N PHE A 12 -1.99 6.61 -21.80
CA PHE A 12 -2.21 6.47 -23.23
C PHE A 12 -1.66 5.12 -23.74
N ILE A 13 -0.48 4.73 -23.29
CA ILE A 13 0.12 3.41 -23.56
C ILE A 13 -0.75 2.30 -22.99
N SER A 14 -1.23 2.42 -21.74
CA SER A 14 -2.10 1.39 -21.16
C SER A 14 -3.44 1.25 -21.89
N LYS A 15 -4.01 2.36 -22.42
CA LYS A 15 -5.18 2.31 -23.30
C LYS A 15 -4.89 1.69 -24.65
N LEU A 16 -3.78 2.04 -25.30
CA LEU A 16 -3.36 1.47 -26.58
C LEU A 16 -3.02 -0.02 -26.47
N ALA A 17 -2.40 -0.42 -25.37
CA ALA A 17 -2.04 -1.80 -25.08
C ALA A 17 -3.22 -2.60 -24.49
N GLY A 18 -4.41 -2.01 -24.31
CA GLY A 18 -5.58 -2.67 -23.73
C GLY A 18 -5.42 -3.11 -22.27
N LEU A 19 -4.45 -2.55 -21.54
CA LEU A 19 -4.15 -2.80 -20.12
C LEU A 19 -4.97 -1.92 -19.17
N SER A 20 -5.87 -1.07 -19.69
CA SER A 20 -6.69 -0.20 -18.86
C SER A 20 -7.86 -0.99 -18.27
N LEU A 21 -7.67 -1.53 -17.06
CA LEU A 21 -8.71 -2.20 -16.28
C LEU A 21 -9.92 -1.31 -15.95
N PHE A 22 -9.77 0.00 -16.15
CA PHE A 22 -10.83 0.99 -16.00
C PHE A 22 -10.82 1.95 -17.20
N THR A 23 -11.91 1.96 -17.97
CA THR A 23 -12.26 3.13 -18.76
C THR A 23 -12.90 4.15 -17.84
N ILE A 24 -12.13 5.17 -17.43
CA ILE A 24 -12.68 6.34 -16.73
C ILE A 24 -13.50 7.15 -17.75
N ASN A 25 -14.76 6.76 -17.95
CA ASN A 25 -15.72 7.60 -18.64
C ASN A 25 -16.35 8.54 -17.63
N SER A 26 -16.33 9.85 -17.91
CA SER A 26 -16.72 10.91 -16.96
C SER A 26 -18.17 10.84 -16.44
N LYS A 27 -19.01 9.97 -17.03
CA LYS A 27 -20.42 9.80 -16.71
C LYS A 27 -20.79 8.40 -16.19
N THR A 28 -20.00 7.38 -16.48
CA THR A 28 -20.29 5.98 -16.10
C THR A 28 -18.98 5.24 -15.87
N CYS A 29 -18.65 4.95 -14.61
CA CYS A 29 -17.51 4.11 -14.27
C CYS A 29 -17.92 2.64 -14.50
N GLN A 30 -17.82 2.16 -15.73
CA GLN A 30 -18.07 0.74 -16.05
C GLN A 30 -16.75 -0.03 -16.07
N ALA A 31 -16.66 -1.05 -15.22
CA ALA A 31 -15.56 -2.02 -15.23
C ALA A 31 -15.90 -3.16 -16.21
N ALA A 32 -15.39 -3.10 -17.43
CA ALA A 32 -15.43 -4.20 -18.38
C ALA A 32 -14.05 -4.88 -18.40
N VAL A 33 -14.01 -6.19 -18.18
CA VAL A 33 -12.78 -6.99 -18.36
C VAL A 33 -12.69 -7.36 -19.81
N THR A 34 -11.61 -6.95 -20.46
CA THR A 34 -11.31 -7.37 -21.81
C THR A 34 -10.57 -8.72 -21.77
N ARG A 35 -10.68 -9.51 -22.85
CA ARG A 35 -9.90 -10.75 -22.98
C ARG A 35 -8.39 -10.50 -22.92
N LEU A 36 -7.98 -9.28 -23.26
CA LEU A 36 -6.59 -8.83 -23.25
C LEU A 36 -6.09 -8.57 -21.82
N ASP A 37 -6.94 -8.07 -20.91
CA ASP A 37 -6.61 -7.97 -19.48
C ASP A 37 -6.33 -9.34 -18.86
N LEU A 38 -7.13 -10.36 -19.21
CA LEU A 38 -6.93 -11.74 -18.76
C LEU A 38 -5.64 -12.34 -19.32
N PHE A 39 -5.32 -12.04 -20.58
CA PHE A 39 -4.07 -12.46 -21.21
C PHE A 39 -2.86 -11.79 -20.56
N ALA A 40 -2.93 -10.48 -20.27
CA ALA A 40 -1.85 -9.75 -19.61
C ALA A 40 -1.59 -10.27 -18.18
N ILE A 41 -2.64 -10.56 -17.42
CA ILE A 41 -2.51 -11.17 -16.07
C ILE A 41 -1.90 -12.57 -16.17
N PHE A 42 -2.34 -13.38 -17.12
CA PHE A 42 -1.80 -14.72 -17.35
C PHE A 42 -0.32 -14.66 -17.74
N VAL A 43 0.05 -13.78 -18.67
CA VAL A 43 1.43 -13.55 -19.08
C VAL A 43 2.25 -13.06 -17.89
N THR A 44 1.78 -12.10 -17.11
CA THR A 44 2.46 -11.64 -15.88
C THR A 44 2.73 -12.78 -14.90
N ILE A 45 1.74 -13.62 -14.59
CA ILE A 45 1.91 -14.76 -13.68
C ILE A 45 2.88 -15.79 -14.28
N PHE A 46 2.76 -16.09 -15.57
CA PHE A 46 3.60 -17.06 -16.25
C PHE A 46 5.07 -16.62 -16.35
N MET A 47 5.31 -15.35 -16.71
CA MET A 47 6.66 -14.78 -16.79
C MET A 47 7.31 -14.71 -15.41
N HIS A 48 6.52 -14.44 -14.37
CA HIS A 48 7.01 -14.48 -13.00
C HIS A 48 7.46 -15.89 -12.59
N LEU A 49 6.67 -16.93 -12.89
CA LEU A 49 7.05 -18.32 -12.63
C LEU A 49 8.31 -18.74 -13.44
N PHE A 50 8.44 -18.25 -14.67
CA PHE A 50 9.59 -18.53 -15.53
C PHE A 50 10.87 -17.84 -15.06
N PHE A 51 10.80 -16.57 -14.65
CA PHE A 51 11.92 -15.84 -14.07
C PHE A 51 12.47 -16.56 -12.84
N ASN A 52 11.59 -17.02 -11.95
CA ASN A 52 12.00 -17.79 -10.78
C ASN A 52 12.77 -19.05 -11.14
N PHE A 53 12.29 -19.79 -12.14
CA PHE A 53 12.99 -20.98 -12.60
C PHE A 53 14.41 -20.68 -13.12
N VAL A 54 14.63 -19.52 -13.77
CA VAL A 54 15.93 -19.13 -14.32
C VAL A 54 16.86 -18.55 -13.25
N TYR A 55 16.36 -17.68 -12.38
CA TYR A 55 17.14 -17.04 -11.32
C TYR A 55 17.61 -18.05 -10.26
N TRP A 56 16.76 -18.99 -9.83
CA TRP A 56 17.18 -20.05 -8.90
C TRP A 56 18.23 -20.98 -9.52
N ARG A 57 18.19 -21.16 -10.85
CA ARG A 57 19.21 -21.92 -11.57
C ARG A 57 20.55 -21.19 -11.65
N SER A 58 20.56 -19.85 -11.70
CA SER A 58 21.80 -19.06 -11.75
C SER A 58 22.42 -18.83 -10.37
N VAL A 59 21.60 -18.65 -9.33
CA VAL A 59 22.07 -18.47 -7.95
C VAL A 59 22.57 -19.79 -7.34
N LEU A 60 21.96 -20.93 -7.68
CA LEU A 60 22.45 -22.26 -7.28
C LEU A 60 23.53 -22.81 -8.22
N GLY A 61 24.13 -21.95 -9.04
CA GLY A 61 25.24 -22.31 -9.92
C GLY A 61 26.49 -22.65 -9.09
N PRO A 62 27.29 -23.65 -9.50
CA PRO A 62 28.34 -24.26 -8.68
C PRO A 62 29.60 -23.41 -8.42
N ASP A 63 29.59 -22.09 -8.65
CA ASP A 63 30.79 -21.24 -8.65
C ASP A 63 30.80 -20.12 -7.57
N ILE A 64 29.91 -20.15 -6.56
CA ILE A 64 29.93 -19.20 -5.42
C ILE A 64 30.65 -19.86 -4.24
N ASP A 65 31.96 -20.04 -4.36
CA ASP A 65 32.71 -20.92 -3.44
C ASP A 65 33.59 -20.21 -2.40
N ASP A 66 33.57 -18.88 -2.26
CA ASP A 66 34.45 -18.25 -1.26
C ASP A 66 33.84 -17.00 -0.58
N ILE A 67 33.43 -17.21 0.68
CA ILE A 67 33.23 -16.22 1.74
C ILE A 67 31.94 -15.38 1.64
N THR A 68 30.79 -16.04 1.56
CA THR A 68 29.51 -15.43 1.94
C THR A 68 28.78 -16.35 2.91
N ASN A 69 28.21 -15.78 3.98
CA ASN A 69 27.42 -16.54 4.95
C ASN A 69 26.30 -17.26 4.18
N GLU A 70 26.27 -18.60 4.21
CA GLU A 70 25.27 -19.46 3.54
C GLU A 70 23.83 -18.97 3.79
N ILE A 71 23.57 -18.43 4.99
CA ILE A 71 22.29 -17.82 5.37
C ILE A 71 21.93 -16.62 4.48
N LEU A 72 22.88 -15.73 4.19
CA LEU A 72 22.65 -14.53 3.37
C LEU A 72 22.48 -14.86 1.89
N GLU A 73 23.25 -15.84 1.41
CA GLU A 73 23.16 -16.33 0.03
C GLU A 73 21.81 -16.96 -0.25
N VAL A 74 21.23 -17.70 0.69
CA VAL A 74 19.90 -18.29 0.52
C VAL A 74 18.80 -17.26 0.75
N SER A 75 18.95 -16.43 1.78
CA SER A 75 17.84 -15.62 2.24
C SER A 75 17.62 -14.34 1.45
N THR A 76 18.66 -13.69 0.93
CA THR A 76 18.51 -12.47 0.13
C THR A 76 17.72 -12.74 -1.16
N PRO A 77 18.05 -13.78 -1.94
CA PRO A 77 17.21 -14.25 -3.05
C PRO A 77 15.77 -14.57 -2.65
N LEU A 78 15.59 -15.22 -1.50
CA LEU A 78 14.27 -15.60 -1.01
C LEU A 78 13.41 -14.37 -0.68
N LEU A 79 13.98 -13.35 -0.04
CA LEU A 79 13.26 -12.10 0.24
C LEU A 79 12.89 -11.36 -1.02
N LEU A 80 13.80 -11.26 -1.99
CA LEU A 80 13.52 -10.67 -3.29
C LEU A 80 12.36 -11.41 -3.96
N TYR A 81 12.35 -12.75 -3.90
CA TYR A 81 11.25 -13.55 -4.42
C TYR A 81 9.92 -13.27 -3.70
N VAL A 82 9.94 -13.20 -2.37
CA VAL A 82 8.76 -12.88 -1.57
C VAL A 82 8.21 -11.51 -1.96
N ASP A 83 9.06 -10.51 -2.13
CA ASP A 83 8.66 -9.17 -2.57
C ASP A 83 7.97 -9.21 -3.95
N TYR A 84 8.55 -9.91 -4.93
CA TYR A 84 7.89 -10.08 -6.23
C TYR A 84 6.54 -10.81 -6.13
N LEU A 85 6.44 -11.87 -5.32
CA LEU A 85 5.18 -12.57 -5.08
C LEU A 85 4.13 -11.65 -4.45
N ILE A 86 4.53 -10.77 -3.54
CA ILE A 86 3.64 -9.77 -2.93
C ILE A 86 3.09 -8.83 -4.00
N ASN A 87 3.94 -8.35 -4.91
CA ASN A 87 3.50 -7.48 -6.00
C ASN A 87 2.60 -8.22 -6.99
N ALA A 88 2.93 -9.46 -7.36
CA ALA A 88 2.08 -10.30 -8.20
C ALA A 88 0.70 -10.54 -7.56
N PHE A 89 0.68 -10.87 -6.26
CA PHE A 89 -0.55 -11.00 -5.49
C PHE A 89 -1.33 -9.68 -5.48
N ALA A 90 -0.66 -8.53 -5.25
CA ALA A 90 -1.34 -7.24 -5.16
C ALA A 90 -2.07 -6.89 -6.47
N ILE A 91 -1.45 -7.16 -7.63
CA ILE A 91 -2.08 -7.00 -8.94
C ILE A 91 -3.31 -7.90 -9.05
N PHE A 92 -3.14 -9.19 -8.77
CA PHE A 92 -4.21 -10.17 -8.87
C PHE A 92 -5.38 -9.82 -7.93
N TRP A 93 -5.06 -9.41 -6.70
CA TRP A 93 -6.03 -8.99 -5.70
C TRP A 93 -6.79 -7.73 -6.13
N PHE A 94 -6.10 -6.69 -6.60
CA PHE A 94 -6.76 -5.51 -7.15
C PHE A 94 -7.62 -5.83 -8.36
N PHE A 95 -7.20 -6.77 -9.21
CA PHE A 95 -8.01 -7.26 -10.31
C PHE A 95 -9.30 -7.94 -9.80
N LEU A 96 -9.21 -8.83 -8.81
CA LEU A 96 -10.38 -9.46 -8.20
C LEU A 96 -11.31 -8.43 -7.54
N LYS A 97 -10.74 -7.41 -6.89
CA LYS A 97 -11.49 -6.36 -6.18
C LYS A 97 -11.86 -5.16 -7.05
N ARG A 98 -11.61 -5.18 -8.36
CA ARG A 98 -11.85 -4.05 -9.28
C ARG A 98 -13.26 -3.44 -9.20
N ARG A 99 -14.29 -4.28 -9.05
CA ARG A 99 -15.69 -3.81 -8.91
C ARG A 99 -15.87 -3.02 -7.61
N LYS A 100 -15.36 -3.56 -6.50
CA LYS A 100 -15.38 -2.87 -5.19
C LYS A 100 -14.58 -1.59 -5.20
N ILE A 101 -13.44 -1.55 -5.90
CA ILE A 101 -12.65 -0.32 -6.09
C ILE A 101 -13.48 0.75 -6.82
N VAL A 102 -14.20 0.37 -7.88
CA VAL A 102 -15.09 1.29 -8.60
C VAL A 102 -16.23 1.78 -7.70
N GLU A 103 -16.89 0.86 -6.99
CA GLU A 103 -17.94 1.19 -6.02
C GLU A 103 -17.44 2.13 -4.94
N LEU A 104 -16.23 1.91 -4.41
CA LEU A 104 -15.58 2.79 -3.44
C LEU A 104 -15.41 4.22 -4.00
N ILE A 105 -14.91 4.35 -5.24
CA ILE A 105 -14.73 5.64 -5.91
C ILE A 105 -16.08 6.34 -6.16
N LEU A 106 -17.11 5.57 -6.54
CA LEU A 106 -18.46 6.09 -6.74
C LEU A 106 -19.08 6.56 -5.42
N ARG A 107 -18.93 5.80 -4.33
CA ARG A 107 -19.39 6.21 -2.98
C ARG A 107 -18.69 7.49 -2.51
N PHE A 108 -17.40 7.66 -2.82
CA PHE A 108 -16.72 8.93 -2.58
C PHE A 108 -17.38 10.09 -3.35
N ALA A 109 -17.71 9.88 -4.63
CA ALA A 109 -18.37 10.90 -5.44
C ALA A 109 -19.77 11.24 -4.90
N GLU A 110 -20.54 10.23 -4.51
CA GLU A 110 -21.88 10.38 -3.95
C GLU A 110 -21.86 11.17 -2.62
N ILE A 111 -20.88 10.93 -1.75
CA ILE A 111 -20.71 11.72 -0.51
C ILE A 111 -20.40 13.18 -0.84
N ASP A 112 -19.51 13.40 -1.81
CA ASP A 112 -19.11 14.75 -2.21
C ASP A 112 -20.31 15.51 -2.81
N GLU A 113 -21.17 14.84 -3.59
CA GLU A 113 -22.41 15.39 -4.14
C GLU A 113 -23.45 15.70 -3.07
N ASN A 114 -23.68 14.77 -2.13
CA ASN A 114 -24.59 14.97 -1.01
C ASN A 114 -24.15 16.16 -0.14
N LEU A 115 -22.85 16.29 0.16
CA LEU A 115 -22.32 17.43 0.91
C LEU A 115 -22.49 18.75 0.15
N ALA A 116 -22.29 18.74 -1.18
CA ALA A 116 -22.43 19.93 -2.01
C ALA A 116 -23.89 20.39 -2.13
N MET A 117 -24.84 19.46 -2.32
CA MET A 117 -26.27 19.78 -2.44
C MET A 117 -26.86 20.30 -1.13
N GLU A 118 -26.56 19.62 -0.01
CA GLU A 118 -27.23 19.90 1.27
C GLU A 118 -26.62 21.09 2.01
N PHE A 119 -25.31 21.31 1.89
CA PHE A 119 -24.60 22.35 2.62
C PHE A 119 -24.11 23.49 1.73
N GLY A 120 -24.32 23.40 0.41
CA GLY A 120 -23.85 24.40 -0.55
C GLY A 120 -22.32 24.48 -0.69
N ILE A 121 -21.58 23.55 -0.07
CA ILE A 121 -20.12 23.63 -0.04
C ILE A 121 -19.53 22.96 -1.28
N LYS A 122 -19.13 23.78 -2.25
CA LYS A 122 -18.49 23.33 -3.50
C LYS A 122 -17.04 22.89 -3.26
N PHE A 123 -16.84 21.70 -2.69
CA PHE A 123 -15.51 21.08 -2.69
C PHE A 123 -15.29 20.23 -3.94
N ASN A 124 -14.28 20.58 -4.73
CA ASN A 124 -13.89 19.79 -5.90
C ASN A 124 -12.90 18.68 -5.52
N TYR A 125 -13.38 17.61 -4.89
CA TYR A 125 -12.58 16.41 -4.61
C TYR A 125 -12.34 15.50 -5.83
N LYS A 126 -12.82 15.89 -7.03
CA LYS A 126 -12.55 15.17 -8.28
C LYS A 126 -11.05 14.96 -8.48
N ARG A 127 -10.21 15.95 -8.15
CA ARG A 127 -8.75 15.82 -8.23
C ARG A 127 -8.20 14.72 -7.33
N GLN A 128 -8.78 14.48 -6.15
CA GLN A 128 -8.32 13.44 -5.24
C GLN A 128 -8.81 12.06 -5.64
N ARG A 129 -10.07 11.94 -6.07
CA ARG A 129 -10.60 10.70 -6.65
C ARG A 129 -9.77 10.27 -7.87
N ASN A 130 -9.45 11.22 -8.74
CA ASN A 130 -8.57 10.98 -9.88
C ASN A 130 -7.16 10.57 -9.44
N LYS A 131 -6.60 11.16 -8.38
CA LYS A 131 -5.30 10.73 -7.84
C LYS A 131 -5.32 9.28 -7.37
N ILE A 132 -6.36 8.85 -6.64
CA ILE A 132 -6.50 7.45 -6.20
C ILE A 132 -6.59 6.52 -7.42
N ALA A 133 -7.45 6.86 -8.39
CA ALA A 133 -7.60 6.07 -9.61
C ALA A 133 -6.29 5.99 -10.42
N VAL A 134 -5.57 7.11 -10.55
CA VAL A 134 -4.27 7.16 -11.24
C VAL A 134 -3.22 6.34 -10.52
N LEU A 135 -3.17 6.37 -9.19
CA LEU A 135 -2.22 5.56 -8.41
C LEU A 135 -2.52 4.06 -8.56
N LEU A 136 -3.80 3.65 -8.51
CA LEU A 136 -4.19 2.26 -8.76
C LEU A 136 -3.80 1.79 -10.16
N LEU A 137 -4.05 2.62 -11.18
CA LEU A 137 -3.62 2.33 -12.56
C LEU A 137 -2.11 2.26 -12.68
N ALA A 138 -1.39 3.16 -12.01
CA ALA A 138 0.07 3.18 -12.02
C ALA A 138 0.66 1.93 -11.37
N THR A 139 0.07 1.42 -10.26
CA THR A 139 0.49 0.14 -9.67
C THR A 139 0.41 -0.99 -10.69
N MET A 140 -0.73 -1.15 -11.35
CA MET A 140 -0.94 -2.27 -12.26
C MET A 140 -0.02 -2.19 -13.46
N MET A 141 0.20 -0.98 -13.99
CA MET A 141 1.08 -0.76 -15.12
C MET A 141 2.57 -0.93 -14.78
N VAL A 142 3.06 -0.36 -13.67
CA VAL A 142 4.46 -0.57 -13.25
C VAL A 142 4.72 -2.05 -13.05
N ALA A 143 3.77 -2.75 -12.44
CA ALA A 143 3.90 -4.18 -12.27
C ALA A 143 3.88 -4.96 -13.60
N THR A 144 3.00 -4.62 -14.55
CA THR A 144 3.04 -5.23 -15.89
C THR A 144 4.37 -4.98 -16.60
N LEU A 145 4.92 -3.77 -16.49
CA LEU A 145 6.19 -3.45 -17.12
C LEU A 145 7.38 -4.17 -16.46
N ILE A 146 7.36 -4.38 -15.13
CA ILE A 146 8.34 -5.24 -14.44
C ILE A 146 8.35 -6.63 -15.09
N ASN A 147 7.16 -7.25 -15.20
CA ASN A 147 7.04 -8.60 -15.77
C ASN A 147 7.42 -8.69 -17.26
N ILE A 148 7.14 -7.64 -18.05
CA ILE A 148 7.58 -7.57 -19.46
C ILE A 148 9.11 -7.45 -19.53
N ASN A 149 9.71 -6.62 -18.68
CA ASN A 149 11.15 -6.45 -18.65
C ASN A 149 11.85 -7.73 -18.17
N ASP A 150 11.29 -8.43 -17.16
CA ASP A 150 11.78 -9.73 -16.68
C ASP A 150 11.78 -10.76 -17.80
N PHE A 151 10.71 -10.77 -18.60
CA PHE A 151 10.59 -11.64 -19.77
C PHE A 151 11.64 -11.34 -20.82
N ILE A 152 11.87 -10.06 -21.15
CA ILE A 152 12.85 -9.66 -22.16
C ILE A 152 14.27 -10.05 -21.70
N THR A 153 14.61 -9.77 -20.45
CA THR A 153 15.92 -10.11 -19.90
C THR A 153 16.11 -11.63 -19.86
N SER A 154 15.11 -12.39 -19.40
CA SER A 154 15.20 -13.86 -19.34
C SER A 154 15.23 -14.54 -20.72
N ALA A 155 14.52 -13.98 -21.71
CA ALA A 155 14.60 -14.45 -23.10
C ALA A 155 15.94 -14.10 -23.77
N GLY A 156 16.61 -13.03 -23.31
CA GLY A 156 17.91 -12.56 -23.78
C GLY A 156 19.12 -13.37 -23.29
N ILE A 157 18.96 -14.27 -22.31
CA ILE A 157 20.04 -15.05 -21.64
C ILE A 157 20.80 -16.02 -22.57
N LYS A 158 20.51 -16.07 -23.87
CA LYS A 158 21.33 -16.79 -24.85
C LYS A 158 22.25 -15.91 -25.72
N ILE A 159 22.27 -14.59 -25.55
CA ILE A 159 23.08 -13.70 -26.40
C ILE A 159 24.23 -13.10 -25.60
N ASN A 160 25.30 -13.88 -25.47
CA ASN A 160 26.71 -13.50 -25.28
C ASN A 160 27.07 -12.42 -24.23
N SER A 161 27.68 -12.88 -23.13
CA SER A 161 28.84 -12.28 -22.43
C SER A 161 28.84 -10.82 -21.96
N LEU A 162 27.72 -10.10 -21.99
CA LEU A 162 27.61 -8.81 -21.30
C LEU A 162 27.06 -9.05 -19.89
N GLU A 163 27.86 -8.72 -18.88
CA GLU A 163 27.56 -8.85 -17.46
C GLU A 163 26.19 -8.22 -17.11
N PHE A 164 25.19 -9.08 -16.87
CA PHE A 164 23.79 -8.72 -16.66
C PHE A 164 23.49 -8.12 -15.27
N TYR A 165 24.49 -7.92 -14.41
CA TYR A 165 24.34 -7.36 -13.05
C TYR A 165 23.55 -6.02 -13.00
N ASN A 166 23.63 -5.21 -14.05
CA ASN A 166 22.90 -3.94 -14.12
C ASN A 166 21.37 -4.11 -14.25
N PHE A 167 20.88 -5.23 -14.79
CA PHE A 167 19.45 -5.46 -14.95
C PHE A 167 18.77 -5.81 -13.62
N ASP A 168 19.43 -6.59 -12.76
CA ASP A 168 18.89 -6.97 -11.44
C ASP A 168 18.66 -5.74 -10.54
N ILE A 169 19.57 -4.77 -10.60
CA ILE A 169 19.43 -3.48 -9.90
C ILE A 169 18.22 -2.71 -10.45
N ILE A 170 18.05 -2.67 -11.78
CA ILE A 170 16.89 -2.01 -12.40
C ILE A 170 15.60 -2.70 -11.97
N PHE A 171 15.56 -4.04 -11.92
CA PHE A 171 14.40 -4.79 -11.47
C PHE A 171 14.04 -4.51 -10.02
N PHE A 172 15.03 -4.54 -9.14
CA PHE A 172 14.85 -4.19 -7.73
C PHE A 172 14.29 -2.77 -7.56
N LEU A 173 14.82 -1.79 -8.30
CA LEU A 173 14.35 -0.40 -8.27
C LEU A 173 12.91 -0.26 -8.77
N TRP A 174 12.53 -0.98 -9.82
CA TRP A 174 11.17 -0.96 -10.34
C TRP A 174 10.20 -1.65 -9.39
N ASN A 175 10.60 -2.77 -8.81
CA ASN A 175 9.81 -3.50 -7.83
C ASN A 175 9.55 -2.65 -6.58
N SER A 176 10.61 -2.02 -6.06
CA SER A 176 10.53 -1.00 -5.01
C SER A 176 9.55 0.11 -5.41
N LEU A 177 9.67 0.67 -6.61
CA LEU A 177 8.76 1.71 -7.11
C LEU A 177 7.29 1.25 -7.13
N CYS A 178 7.03 -0.02 -7.49
CA CYS A 178 5.68 -0.58 -7.46
C CYS A 178 5.11 -0.57 -6.03
N GLN A 179 5.89 -1.03 -5.05
CA GLN A 179 5.53 -0.97 -3.63
C GLN A 179 5.24 0.48 -3.20
N ILE A 180 6.12 1.43 -3.55
CA ILE A 180 5.94 2.86 -3.24
C ILE A 180 4.57 3.36 -3.71
N ILE A 181 4.20 3.01 -4.95
CA ILE A 181 2.92 3.44 -5.53
C ILE A 181 1.75 2.81 -4.78
N GLN A 182 1.85 1.53 -4.39
CA GLN A 182 0.82 0.84 -3.60
C GLN A 182 0.63 1.49 -2.23
N PHE A 183 1.73 1.76 -1.51
CA PHE A 183 1.70 2.49 -0.23
C PHE A 183 1.15 3.91 -0.39
N CYS A 184 1.58 4.63 -1.42
CA CYS A 184 1.05 5.96 -1.73
C CYS A 184 -0.45 5.91 -2.00
N CYS A 185 -0.93 4.91 -2.73
CA CYS A 185 -2.36 4.70 -2.97
C CYS A 185 -3.11 4.51 -1.65
N PHE A 186 -2.60 3.66 -0.75
CA PHE A 186 -3.18 3.43 0.56
C PHE A 186 -3.23 4.70 1.41
N VAL A 187 -2.10 5.42 1.55
CA VAL A 187 -2.02 6.66 2.34
C VAL A 187 -2.90 7.76 1.76
N VAL A 188 -2.92 7.94 0.43
CA VAL A 188 -3.78 8.93 -0.23
C VAL A 188 -5.26 8.58 -0.07
N GLY A 189 -5.62 7.30 -0.15
CA GLY A 189 -6.97 6.82 0.14
C GLY A 189 -7.43 7.17 1.55
N MET A 190 -6.61 6.86 2.57
CA MET A 190 -6.90 7.24 3.95
C MET A 190 -7.02 8.77 4.13
N ARG A 191 -6.15 9.56 3.49
CA ARG A 191 -6.25 11.04 3.52
C ARG A 191 -7.55 11.53 2.88
N ALA A 192 -8.02 10.90 1.82
CA ALA A 192 -9.29 11.23 1.20
C ALA A 192 -10.47 10.94 2.13
N ILE A 193 -10.41 9.84 2.90
CA ILE A 193 -11.40 9.53 3.94
C ILE A 193 -11.35 10.59 5.06
N ARG A 194 -10.14 10.90 5.57
CA ARG A 194 -9.94 11.93 6.60
C ARG A 194 -10.60 13.25 6.25
N GLN A 195 -10.42 13.71 5.02
CA GLN A 195 -10.96 15.00 4.61
C GLN A 195 -12.47 15.04 4.68
N ARG A 196 -13.17 13.95 4.34
CA ARG A 196 -14.63 13.87 4.45
C ARG A 196 -15.10 13.86 5.91
N PHE A 197 -14.39 13.18 6.81
CA PHE A 197 -14.64 13.32 8.25
C PHE A 197 -14.47 14.76 8.72
N LYS A 198 -13.39 15.44 8.31
CA LYS A 198 -13.17 16.84 8.66
C LYS A 198 -14.32 17.75 8.20
N LEU A 199 -14.87 17.51 7.01
CA LEU A 199 -16.00 18.26 6.49
C LEU A 199 -17.30 18.00 7.26
N VAL A 200 -17.60 16.73 7.55
CA VAL A 200 -18.75 16.37 8.38
C VAL A 200 -18.65 17.11 9.72
N GLY A 201 -17.48 17.07 10.36
CA GLY A 201 -17.25 17.80 11.62
C GLY A 201 -17.31 19.32 11.49
N HIS A 202 -17.12 19.91 10.31
CA HIS A 202 -17.37 21.34 10.10
C HIS A 202 -18.87 21.62 10.02
N CYS A 203 -19.61 20.80 9.28
CA CYS A 203 -21.04 20.96 9.04
C CYS A 203 -21.90 20.73 10.29
N VAL A 204 -21.41 19.94 11.26
CA VAL A 204 -22.10 19.74 12.56
C VAL A 204 -22.36 21.06 13.29
N ASN A 205 -21.44 22.03 13.18
CA ASN A 205 -21.55 23.30 13.89
C ASN A 205 -22.57 24.25 13.25
N ASP A 206 -22.82 24.13 11.94
CA ASP A 206 -23.50 25.18 11.19
C ASP A 206 -25.01 24.96 11.09
N ARG A 207 -25.50 23.71 11.24
CA ARG A 207 -26.92 23.37 10.99
C ARG A 207 -27.42 22.21 11.85
N LEU A 208 -28.12 22.52 12.95
CA LEU A 208 -28.80 21.53 13.81
C LEU A 208 -29.77 20.62 13.04
N ASN A 209 -30.53 21.19 12.09
CA ASN A 209 -31.48 20.43 11.27
C ASN A 209 -30.79 19.49 10.27
N ALA A 210 -29.48 19.58 10.10
CA ALA A 210 -28.72 18.74 9.17
C ALA A 210 -28.13 17.49 9.83
N ILE A 211 -28.32 17.29 11.15
CA ILE A 211 -27.78 16.15 11.91
C ILE A 211 -28.22 14.81 11.28
N LYS A 212 -29.48 14.69 10.84
CA LYS A 212 -29.99 13.48 10.16
C LYS A 212 -29.22 13.15 8.87
N ILE A 213 -28.90 14.18 8.08
CA ILE A 213 -28.15 14.04 6.84
C ILE A 213 -26.70 13.70 7.15
N LEU A 214 -26.09 14.37 8.12
CA LEU A 214 -24.72 14.11 8.57
C LEU A 214 -24.57 12.68 9.10
N ASN A 215 -25.57 12.17 9.81
CA ASN A 215 -25.60 10.79 10.27
C ASN A 215 -25.55 9.80 9.09
N LYS A 216 -26.40 10.02 8.06
CA LYS A 216 -26.38 9.21 6.83
C LYS A 216 -25.04 9.29 6.10
N ILE A 217 -24.45 10.48 6.01
CA ILE A 217 -23.13 10.67 5.38
C ILE A 217 -22.04 9.95 6.17
N HIS A 218 -22.07 10.05 7.51
CA HIS A 218 -21.12 9.37 8.37
C HIS A 218 -21.16 7.85 8.18
N LEU A 219 -22.36 7.25 8.13
CA LEU A 219 -22.52 5.82 7.83
C LEU A 219 -21.90 5.44 6.48
N LYS A 220 -22.08 6.27 5.45
CA LYS A 220 -21.44 6.04 4.14
C LYS A 220 -19.91 6.12 4.25
N ILE A 221 -19.35 7.07 5.01
CA ILE A 221 -17.89 7.14 5.23
C ILE A 221 -17.39 5.92 6.01
N ALA A 222 -18.11 5.49 7.05
CA ALA A 222 -17.76 4.29 7.81
C ALA A 222 -17.78 3.04 6.91
N LYS A 223 -18.76 2.95 5.99
CA LYS A 223 -18.81 1.87 4.99
C LYS A 223 -17.63 1.94 4.02
N ILE A 224 -17.24 3.13 3.56
CA ILE A 224 -16.03 3.33 2.75
C ILE A 224 -14.78 2.84 3.49
N VAL A 225 -14.65 3.08 4.79
CA VAL A 225 -13.52 2.58 5.59
C VAL A 225 -13.49 1.04 5.58
N GLN A 226 -14.65 0.39 5.73
CA GLN A 226 -14.75 -1.07 5.67
C GLN A 226 -14.35 -1.61 4.29
N ASP A 227 -14.90 -1.03 3.21
CA ASP A 227 -14.57 -1.46 1.85
C ASP A 227 -13.09 -1.21 1.55
N PHE A 228 -12.54 -0.10 2.06
CA PHE A 228 -11.13 0.25 1.92
C PHE A 228 -10.23 -0.77 2.63
N ASN A 229 -10.54 -1.15 3.87
CA ASN A 229 -9.83 -2.24 4.53
C ASN A 229 -9.95 -3.54 3.73
N GLU A 230 -11.15 -3.92 3.28
CA GLU A 230 -11.30 -5.15 2.51
C GLU A 230 -10.45 -5.19 1.22
N ILE A 231 -10.26 -4.03 0.57
CA ILE A 231 -9.43 -3.90 -0.63
C ILE A 231 -7.94 -3.97 -0.28
N PHE A 232 -7.48 -3.25 0.74
CA PHE A 232 -6.05 -3.02 0.98
C PHE A 232 -5.44 -3.90 2.09
N THR A 233 -6.24 -4.45 3.00
CA THR A 233 -5.76 -5.21 4.16
C THR A 233 -4.80 -6.35 3.79
N PRO A 234 -5.11 -7.25 2.84
CA PRO A 234 -4.21 -8.35 2.51
C PRO A 234 -2.90 -7.88 1.90
N ILE A 235 -2.96 -6.86 1.04
CA ILE A 235 -1.78 -6.27 0.39
C ILE A 235 -0.87 -5.63 1.44
N MET A 236 -1.46 -4.78 2.29
CA MET A 236 -0.70 -4.12 3.35
C MET A 236 -0.12 -5.14 4.33
N PHE A 237 -0.88 -6.19 4.69
CA PHE A 237 -0.39 -7.23 5.59
C PHE A 237 0.92 -7.86 5.10
N MET A 238 0.97 -8.27 3.83
CA MET A 238 2.20 -8.88 3.31
C MET A 238 3.34 -7.88 3.18
N HIS A 239 3.06 -6.64 2.76
CA HIS A 239 4.07 -5.59 2.75
C HIS A 239 4.66 -5.31 4.13
N PHE A 240 3.83 -5.27 5.17
CA PHE A 240 4.33 -5.12 6.55
C PHE A 240 5.12 -6.35 7.03
N ALA A 241 4.75 -7.55 6.58
CA ALA A 241 5.52 -8.77 6.87
C ALA A 241 6.88 -8.75 6.15
N ASP A 242 6.91 -8.34 4.88
CA ASP A 242 8.14 -8.16 4.11
C ASP A 242 9.06 -7.11 4.75
N ILE A 243 8.53 -5.95 5.13
CA ILE A 243 9.28 -4.94 5.88
C ILE A 243 9.86 -5.53 7.16
N PHE A 244 9.09 -6.32 7.90
CA PHE A 244 9.58 -6.97 9.12
C PHE A 244 10.75 -7.90 8.83
N CYS A 245 10.65 -8.71 7.78
CA CYS A 245 11.73 -9.59 7.34
C CYS A 245 12.98 -8.76 6.98
N TRP A 246 12.87 -7.72 6.15
CA TRP A 246 13.98 -6.84 5.79
C TRP A 246 14.65 -6.18 7.00
N LEU A 247 13.89 -5.80 8.03
CA LEU A 247 14.46 -5.27 9.27
C LEU A 247 15.25 -6.33 10.05
N CYS A 248 14.76 -7.57 10.10
CA CYS A 248 15.51 -8.68 10.68
C CYS A 248 16.80 -8.97 9.88
N PHE A 249 16.77 -8.83 8.56
CA PHE A 249 17.95 -8.95 7.71
C PHE A 249 18.98 -7.86 7.95
N LEU A 250 18.56 -6.59 8.03
CA LEU A 250 19.45 -5.50 8.41
C LEU A 250 20.16 -5.79 9.74
N ILE A 251 19.41 -6.28 10.72
CA ILE A 251 19.94 -6.64 12.04
C ILE A 251 20.98 -7.76 11.93
N PHE A 252 20.68 -8.79 11.13
CA PHE A 252 21.60 -9.90 10.89
C PHE A 252 22.88 -9.41 10.20
N ASP A 253 22.76 -8.58 9.18
CA ASP A 253 23.90 -7.98 8.46
C ASP A 253 24.79 -7.18 9.42
N ILE A 254 24.20 -6.35 10.28
CA ILE A 254 24.94 -5.57 11.28
C ILE A 254 25.73 -6.48 12.24
N VAL A 255 25.18 -7.62 12.63
CA VAL A 255 25.79 -8.52 13.61
C VAL A 255 26.84 -9.44 13.00
N THR A 256 26.67 -9.84 11.74
CA THR A 256 27.48 -10.91 11.11
C THR A 256 28.56 -10.41 10.15
N TYR A 257 28.42 -9.22 9.56
CA TYR A 257 29.43 -8.76 8.60
C TYR A 257 30.73 -8.31 9.29
N PRO A 258 31.90 -8.77 8.80
CA PRO A 258 33.18 -8.24 9.26
C PRO A 258 33.30 -6.75 8.91
N TRP A 259 33.86 -5.97 9.84
CA TRP A 259 34.00 -4.51 9.78
C TRP A 259 34.62 -3.95 8.49
N LYS A 260 35.28 -4.80 7.69
CA LYS A 260 35.99 -4.42 6.46
C LYS A 260 35.06 -4.00 5.32
N ASN A 261 33.87 -4.59 5.20
CA ASN A 261 32.84 -4.22 4.18
C ASN A 261 31.59 -3.57 4.82
N PHE A 262 31.65 -3.31 6.13
CA PHE A 262 30.52 -2.83 6.92
C PHE A 262 29.91 -1.53 6.39
N PHE A 263 30.74 -0.59 5.93
CA PHE A 263 30.26 0.70 5.41
C PHE A 263 29.49 0.56 4.10
N GLU A 264 29.89 -0.33 3.21
CA GLU A 264 29.22 -0.54 1.91
C GLU A 264 27.87 -1.24 2.10
N THR A 265 27.84 -2.31 2.92
CA THR A 265 26.60 -3.02 3.27
C THR A 265 25.63 -2.10 4.02
N LEU A 266 26.11 -1.31 4.99
CA LEU A 266 25.28 -0.30 5.66
C LEU A 266 24.77 0.79 4.72
N ALA A 267 25.61 1.27 3.81
CA ALA A 267 25.22 2.32 2.85
C ALA A 267 24.10 1.85 1.92
N MET A 268 24.00 0.55 1.63
CA MET A 268 22.91 -0.02 0.83
C MET A 268 21.66 -0.33 1.67
N ASN A 269 21.83 -0.92 2.86
CA ASN A 269 20.69 -1.39 3.66
C ASN A 269 20.03 -0.29 4.51
N ILE A 270 20.78 0.69 5.02
CA ILE A 270 20.22 1.77 5.84
C ILE A 270 19.20 2.59 5.05
N PRO A 271 19.49 3.09 3.82
CA PRO A 271 18.50 3.86 3.06
C PRO A 271 17.21 3.08 2.81
N HIS A 272 17.33 1.79 2.46
CA HIS A 272 16.18 0.91 2.26
C HIS A 272 15.36 0.74 3.55
N SER A 273 16.01 0.50 4.69
CA SER A 273 15.30 0.38 5.98
C SER A 273 14.68 1.69 6.46
N VAL A 274 15.36 2.83 6.28
CA VAL A 274 14.82 4.16 6.59
C VAL A 274 13.57 4.42 5.74
N TYR A 275 13.63 4.06 4.47
CA TYR A 275 12.49 4.11 3.55
C TYR A 275 11.31 3.26 4.06
N MET A 276 11.54 2.00 4.41
CA MET A 276 10.50 1.09 4.91
C MET A 276 9.88 1.57 6.23
N ILE A 277 10.71 2.01 7.19
CA ILE A 277 10.25 2.58 8.47
C ILE A 277 9.40 3.84 8.23
N SER A 278 9.80 4.69 7.27
CA SER A 278 9.05 5.89 6.92
C SER A 278 7.63 5.56 6.45
N PHE A 279 7.41 4.43 5.78
CA PHE A 279 6.09 3.96 5.39
C PHE A 279 5.24 3.45 6.54
N ILE A 280 5.83 2.72 7.48
CA ILE A 280 5.15 2.32 8.71
C ILE A 280 4.64 3.58 9.42
N ILE A 281 5.53 4.56 9.64
CA ILE A 281 5.22 5.82 10.32
C ILE A 281 4.15 6.62 9.56
N ALA A 282 4.28 6.76 8.23
CA ALA A 282 3.33 7.50 7.42
C ALA A 282 1.93 6.87 7.46
N THR A 283 1.86 5.54 7.47
CA THR A 283 0.62 4.77 7.57
C THR A 283 -0.05 4.98 8.92
N ILE A 284 0.68 4.75 10.02
CA ILE A 284 0.18 4.93 11.39
C ILE A 284 -0.28 6.37 11.62
N LYS A 285 0.57 7.35 11.29
CA LYS A 285 0.24 8.77 11.46
C LYS A 285 -1.01 9.17 10.66
N THR A 286 -1.19 8.61 9.47
CA THR A 286 -2.37 8.91 8.65
C THR A 286 -3.62 8.24 9.22
N ALA A 287 -3.54 6.97 9.63
CA ALA A 287 -4.64 6.24 10.26
C ALA A 287 -5.11 6.93 11.55
N GLU A 288 -4.19 7.31 12.43
CA GLU A 288 -4.49 8.09 13.63
C GLU A 288 -5.13 9.43 13.32
N SER A 289 -4.65 10.10 12.28
CA SER A 289 -5.20 11.38 11.88
C SER A 289 -6.66 11.25 11.42
N VAL A 290 -7.02 10.17 10.72
CA VAL A 290 -8.43 9.90 10.38
C VAL A 290 -9.25 9.64 11.64
N LYS A 291 -8.73 8.80 12.55
CA LYS A 291 -9.39 8.46 13.83
C LYS A 291 -9.60 9.70 14.70
N SER A 292 -8.63 10.60 14.73
CA SER A 292 -8.72 11.88 15.44
C SER A 292 -9.81 12.78 14.87
N GLU A 293 -9.91 12.92 13.54
CA GLU A 293 -10.98 13.70 12.92
C GLU A 293 -12.36 13.09 13.17
N ALA A 294 -12.50 11.76 13.13
CA ALA A 294 -13.74 11.08 13.50
C ALA A 294 -14.12 11.35 14.96
N LYS A 295 -13.17 11.26 15.91
CA LYS A 295 -13.40 11.59 17.33
C LYS A 295 -13.80 13.05 17.55
N LYS A 296 -13.20 13.99 16.82
CA LYS A 296 -13.60 15.40 16.88
C LYS A 296 -15.05 15.61 16.44
N CYS A 297 -15.53 14.83 15.45
CA CYS A 297 -16.94 14.87 15.07
C CYS A 297 -17.85 14.42 16.23
N VAL A 298 -17.46 13.39 16.97
CA VAL A 298 -18.18 12.92 18.18
C VAL A 298 -18.25 14.04 19.23
N ALA A 299 -17.11 14.66 19.54
CA ALA A 299 -17.03 15.70 20.56
C ALA A 299 -17.96 16.88 20.21
N LYS A 300 -17.88 17.37 18.97
CA LYS A 300 -18.76 18.45 18.50
C LYS A 300 -20.24 18.08 18.54
N LEU A 301 -20.57 16.84 18.17
CA LEU A 301 -21.95 16.37 18.21
C LEU A 301 -22.48 16.31 19.66
N HIS A 302 -21.61 15.93 20.60
CA HIS A 302 -21.92 15.94 22.03
C HIS A 302 -22.14 17.37 22.54
N ASP A 303 -21.30 18.33 22.16
CA ASP A 303 -21.46 19.74 22.55
C ASP A 303 -22.81 20.30 22.07
N VAL A 304 -23.16 20.01 20.82
CA VAL A 304 -24.43 20.41 20.20
C VAL A 304 -25.65 19.71 20.82
N SER A 305 -25.47 18.55 21.45
CA SER A 305 -26.57 17.78 22.06
C SER A 305 -27.30 18.50 23.20
N GLY A 306 -26.63 19.48 23.83
CA GLY A 306 -27.23 20.32 24.86
C GLY A 306 -28.25 21.33 24.31
N GLU A 307 -28.16 21.68 23.03
CA GLU A 307 -28.91 22.78 22.40
C GLU A 307 -30.14 22.30 21.61
N VAL A 308 -30.20 21.01 21.27
CA VAL A 308 -31.25 20.45 20.41
C VAL A 308 -32.40 19.86 21.22
N LYS A 309 -33.63 20.22 20.85
CA LYS A 309 -34.86 19.70 21.48
C LYS A 309 -35.06 18.19 21.23
N ASP A 310 -34.73 17.71 20.04
CA ASP A 310 -34.78 16.28 19.70
C ASP A 310 -33.43 15.59 19.95
N LYS A 311 -33.29 15.03 21.15
CA LYS A 311 -32.07 14.32 21.56
C LYS A 311 -31.94 12.92 20.94
N ASN A 312 -33.03 12.35 20.39
CA ASN A 312 -33.03 10.96 19.93
C ASN A 312 -32.16 10.79 18.68
N GLU A 313 -32.24 11.71 17.71
CA GLU A 313 -31.42 11.63 16.50
C GLU A 313 -29.92 11.80 16.81
N ILE A 314 -29.59 12.66 17.77
CA ILE A 314 -28.20 12.86 18.23
C ILE A 314 -27.69 11.62 18.96
N PHE A 315 -28.51 11.05 19.83
CA PHE A 315 -28.16 9.83 20.56
C PHE A 315 -27.93 8.65 19.62
N GLN A 316 -28.78 8.48 18.60
CA GLN A 316 -28.57 7.48 17.55
C GLN A 316 -27.24 7.70 16.80
N PHE A 317 -26.92 8.95 16.46
CA PHE A 317 -25.66 9.25 15.78
C PHE A 317 -24.44 8.99 16.69
N LEU A 318 -24.51 9.35 17.97
CA LEU A 318 -23.48 9.02 18.97
C LEU A 318 -23.29 7.50 19.12
N ILE A 319 -24.38 6.73 19.22
CA ILE A 319 -24.32 5.27 19.28
C ILE A 319 -23.63 4.72 18.03
N GLN A 320 -23.97 5.22 16.84
CA GLN A 320 -23.36 4.78 15.58
C GLN A 320 -21.86 5.07 15.54
N LEU A 321 -21.43 6.24 16.01
CA LEU A 321 -20.01 6.60 16.12
C LEU A 321 -19.24 5.67 17.06
N ILE A 322 -19.86 5.23 18.15
CA ILE A 322 -19.26 4.32 19.13
C ILE A 322 -19.23 2.87 18.59
N THR A 323 -20.32 2.43 17.96
CA THR A 323 -20.49 1.04 17.47
C THR A 323 -19.74 0.77 16.18
N MET A 324 -19.44 1.79 15.37
CA MET A 324 -18.67 1.67 14.13
C MET A 324 -17.37 2.49 14.19
N PRO A 325 -16.41 2.09 15.05
CA PRO A 325 -15.17 2.83 15.19
C PRO A 325 -14.39 2.81 13.88
N VAL A 326 -13.91 3.98 13.46
CA VAL A 326 -13.03 4.12 12.30
C VAL A 326 -11.68 3.50 12.64
N LYS A 327 -11.43 2.33 12.06
CA LYS A 327 -10.20 1.57 12.23
C LYS A 327 -9.64 1.19 10.87
N PHE A 328 -8.35 1.42 10.67
CA PHE A 328 -7.62 0.86 9.55
C PHE A 328 -6.74 -0.26 10.08
N THR A 329 -6.78 -1.41 9.42
CA THR A 329 -6.11 -2.62 9.91
C THR A 329 -5.47 -3.39 8.76
N CYS A 330 -4.45 -4.17 9.06
CA CYS A 330 -3.99 -5.26 8.19
C CYS A 330 -4.64 -6.60 8.57
N GLY A 331 -5.89 -6.56 9.06
CA GLY A 331 -6.67 -7.74 9.45
C GLY A 331 -6.39 -8.16 10.88
N LEU A 332 -5.13 -8.50 11.18
CA LEU A 332 -4.71 -8.94 12.52
C LEU A 332 -4.33 -7.79 13.45
N ILE A 333 -3.85 -6.67 12.88
CA ILE A 333 -3.28 -5.56 13.65
C ILE A 333 -3.89 -4.24 13.18
N ASP A 334 -4.31 -3.40 14.14
CA ASP A 334 -4.74 -2.03 13.90
C ASP A 334 -3.51 -1.15 13.60
N PHE A 335 -3.60 -0.26 12.61
CA PHE A 335 -2.53 0.70 12.34
C PHE A 335 -2.51 1.81 13.39
N ASP A 336 -1.85 1.55 14.52
CA ASP A 336 -1.65 2.48 15.63
C ASP A 336 -0.17 2.47 16.11
N TRP A 337 0.19 3.38 17.03
CA TRP A 337 1.56 3.37 17.57
C TRP A 337 1.92 2.08 18.30
N LYS A 338 0.94 1.33 18.83
CA LYS A 338 1.22 0.05 19.49
C LYS A 338 1.78 -0.96 18.49
N MET A 339 1.31 -0.95 17.24
CA MET A 339 1.92 -1.74 16.17
C MET A 339 3.40 -1.38 15.97
N LEU A 340 3.75 -0.10 15.88
CA LEU A 340 5.15 0.32 15.72
C LEU A 340 6.02 -0.15 16.88
N PHE A 341 5.55 0.03 18.13
CA PHE A 341 6.30 -0.44 19.30
C PHE A 341 6.49 -1.96 19.28
N LYS A 342 5.47 -2.74 18.90
CA LYS A 342 5.60 -4.19 18.73
C LYS A 342 6.63 -4.56 17.67
N PHE A 343 6.65 -3.86 16.53
CA PHE A 343 7.63 -4.06 15.46
C PHE A 343 9.07 -3.79 15.95
N ILE A 344 9.28 -2.66 16.62
CA ILE A 344 10.60 -2.28 17.15
C ILE A 344 11.04 -3.25 18.24
N SER A 345 10.16 -3.60 19.18
CA SER A 345 10.48 -4.54 20.26
C SER A 345 10.81 -5.94 19.73
N ALA A 346 10.06 -6.44 18.74
CA ALA A 346 10.36 -7.72 18.11
C ALA A 346 11.71 -7.68 17.39
N SER A 347 11.97 -6.64 16.60
CA SER A 347 13.26 -6.46 15.91
C SER A 347 14.42 -6.41 16.91
N PHE A 348 14.30 -5.63 17.98
CA PHE A 348 15.32 -5.54 19.03
C PHE A 348 15.54 -6.87 19.77
N MET A 349 14.48 -7.64 20.01
CA MET A 349 14.59 -8.98 20.60
C MET A 349 15.39 -9.92 19.68
N TYR A 350 15.13 -9.91 18.37
CA TYR A 350 15.91 -10.67 17.40
C TYR A 350 17.38 -10.23 17.36
N PHE A 351 17.66 -8.92 17.45
CA PHE A 351 19.02 -8.41 17.57
C PHE A 351 19.76 -8.98 18.79
N ILE A 352 19.13 -8.95 19.98
CA ILE A 352 19.74 -9.50 21.20
C ILE A 352 20.04 -11.00 21.05
N ILE A 353 19.06 -11.77 20.54
CA ILE A 353 19.21 -13.22 20.33
C ILE A 353 20.38 -13.50 19.38
N LEU A 354 20.45 -12.78 18.26
CA LEU A 354 21.53 -12.96 17.27
C LEU A 354 22.90 -12.60 17.83
N MET A 355 23.02 -11.54 18.63
CA MET A 355 24.28 -11.22 19.31
C MET A 355 24.72 -12.31 20.28
N GLN A 356 23.78 -12.92 21.01
CA GLN A 356 24.09 -14.01 21.95
C GLN A 356 24.56 -15.26 21.23
N ILE A 357 23.89 -15.62 20.12
CA ILE A 357 24.29 -16.75 19.27
C ILE A 357 25.69 -16.50 18.68
N ASN A 358 25.94 -15.31 18.13
CA ASN A 358 27.25 -15.01 17.50
C ASN A 358 28.41 -15.07 18.52
N LYS A 359 28.24 -14.53 19.73
CA LYS A 359 29.25 -14.67 20.80
C LYS A 359 29.58 -16.14 21.11
N SER A 360 28.55 -16.99 21.20
CA SER A 360 28.76 -18.42 21.46
C SER A 360 29.47 -19.17 20.31
N PHE A 361 29.45 -18.61 19.10
CA PHE A 361 30.21 -19.13 17.95
C PHE A 361 31.66 -18.63 17.93
N ILE A 362 31.91 -17.40 18.39
CA ILE A 362 33.26 -16.80 18.44
C ILE A 362 34.11 -17.39 19.59
N GLU A 363 33.47 -17.83 20.68
CA GLU A 363 34.15 -18.43 21.84
C GLU A 363 34.46 -19.94 21.70
N LYS A 364 34.08 -20.56 20.57
CA LYS A 364 34.48 -21.91 20.17
C LYS A 364 35.55 -21.85 19.10
#